data_AF-A0A1H3Q1L4-F1
#
_entry.id   AF-A0A1H3Q1L4-F1
#
_cell.length_a   1.000
_cell.length_b   1.000
_cell.length_c   1.000
_cell.angle_alpha   90.00
_cell.angle_beta   90.00
_cell.angle_gamma   90.00
#
_symmetry.space_group_name_H-M   'P 1'
#
loop_
_entity.id
_entity.type
_entity.pdbx_description
1 polymer ?
#
loop_
_entity_poly.entity_id
_entity_poly.type
_entity_poly.pdbx_seq_one_letter_code
_entity_poly.pdbx_strand_id
1 'polypeptide(L)' 'MRVMANQLQPPPYPFIDRDDVLAALAVQVERATRDDRPALVALDGLGGIGVTSTALQFYAKHKSWFPDGALQVKLSDPQ' A
#
# COMPACT_ATOMS: atom_id res chain seq x y z
N MET A 1 -0.13 -22.20 -8.78
CA MET A 1 -0.22 -20.80 -8.33
C MET A 1 0.89 -20.02 -9.04
N ARG A 2 0.55 -19.06 -9.91
CA ARG A 2 1.55 -18.32 -10.69
C ARG A 2 1.98 -17.12 -9.86
N VAL A 3 3.23 -17.11 -9.40
CA VAL A 3 3.83 -15.97 -8.70
C VAL A 3 3.76 -14.76 -9.64
N MET A 4 2.94 -13.77 -9.31
CA MET A 4 2.96 -12.49 -10.00
C MET A 4 4.27 -11.79 -9.59
N ALA A 5 5.10 -11.45 -10.57
CA ALA A 5 6.30 -10.67 -10.31
C ALA A 5 5.87 -9.34 -9.65
N ASN A 6 6.44 -9.02 -8.49
CA ASN A 6 6.15 -7.78 -7.77
C ASN A 6 6.42 -6.58 -8.70
N GLN A 7 5.37 -5.90 -9.15
CA GLN A 7 5.48 -4.77 -10.10
C GLN A 7 5.64 -3.42 -9.39
N LEU A 8 5.80 -3.44 -8.07
CA LEU A 8 5.95 -2.21 -7.29
C LEU A 8 7.36 -1.63 -7.44
N GLN A 9 7.40 -0.31 -7.51
CA GLN A 9 8.66 0.44 -7.33
C GLN A 9 9.23 0.15 -5.93
N PRO A 10 10.57 0.22 -5.74
CA PRO A 10 11.16 0.14 -4.42
C PRO A 10 10.54 1.18 -3.47
N PRO A 11 10.39 0.84 -2.17
CA PRO A 11 9.94 1.82 -1.20
C PRO A 11 10.96 2.97 -1.10
N PRO A 12 10.51 4.19 -0.80
CA PRO A 12 11.39 5.34 -0.59
C PRO A 12 12.37 5.11 0.56
N TYR A 13 13.59 5.63 0.45
CA TYR A 13 14.56 5.68 1.55
C TYR A 13 15.37 6.99 1.51
N PRO A 14 15.43 7.78 2.59
CA PRO A 14 14.73 7.56 3.87
C PRO A 14 13.21 7.82 3.76
N PHE A 15 12.44 7.17 4.62
CA PHE A 15 11.01 7.42 4.83
C PHE A 15 10.79 7.84 6.28
N ILE A 16 10.26 9.03 6.50
CA ILE A 16 10.15 9.65 7.83
C ILE A 16 8.76 10.27 8.03
N ASP A 17 8.37 10.45 9.30
CA ASP A 17 7.22 11.26 9.73
C ASP A 17 5.85 10.84 9.17
N ARG A 18 5.61 9.52 9.09
CA ARG A 18 4.35 8.94 8.59
C ARG A 18 3.94 7.63 9.30
N ASP A 19 4.52 7.36 10.47
CA ASP A 19 4.24 6.12 11.20
C ASP A 19 2.79 6.06 11.70
N ASP A 20 2.17 7.21 11.97
CA ASP A 20 0.75 7.36 12.31
C ASP A 20 -0.17 6.93 11.15
N VAL A 21 0.13 7.37 9.93
CA VAL A 21 -0.62 6.99 8.73
C VAL A 21 -0.47 5.49 8.46
N LEU A 22 0.75 4.96 8.58
CA LEU A 22 1.01 3.53 8.42
C LEU A 22 0.25 2.69 9.45
N ALA A 23 0.22 3.13 10.71
CA ALA A 23 -0.53 2.45 11.77
C ALA A 23 -2.04 2.49 11.49
N ALA A 24 -2.58 3.63 11.04
CA ALA A 24 -3.99 3.75 10.68
C ALA A 24 -4.37 2.80 9.53
N LEU A 25 -3.54 2.67 8.49
CA LEU A 25 -3.74 1.71 7.41
C LEU A 25 -3.75 0.27 7.93
N ALA A 26 -2.79 -0.09 8.78
CA ALA A 26 -2.68 -1.43 9.35
C ALA A 26 -3.93 -1.81 10.14
N VAL A 27 -4.44 -0.90 10.98
CA VAL A 27 -5.67 -1.12 11.75
C VAL A 27 -6.88 -1.41 10.84
N GLN A 28 -7.02 -0.73 9.70
CA GLN A 28 -8.13 -0.98 8.79
C GLN A 28 -8.00 -2.34 8.10
N VAL A 29 -6.79 -2.69 7.64
CA VAL A 29 -6.54 -3.99 6.99
C VAL A 29 -6.78 -5.13 7.98
N GLU A 30 -6.22 -5.05 9.18
CA GLU A 30 -6.40 -6.08 10.23
C GLU A 30 -7.87 -6.26 10.62
N ARG A 31 -8.63 -5.17 10.72
CA ARG A 31 -10.08 -5.24 11.00
C ARG A 31 -10.81 -5.98 9.89
N ALA A 32 -10.54 -5.65 8.63
CA ALA A 32 -11.16 -6.32 7.49
C ALA A 32 -10.78 -7.81 7.43
N THR A 33 -9.50 -8.14 7.65
CA THR A 33 -9.02 -9.53 7.73
C THR A 33 -9.71 -10.31 8.84
N ARG A 34 -9.87 -9.72 10.04
CA ARG A 34 -10.57 -10.37 11.15
C ARG A 34 -12.03 -10.68 10.84
N ASP A 35 -12.66 -9.79 10.09
CA ASP A 35 -14.05 -9.93 9.67
C ASP A 35 -14.23 -10.86 8.45
N ASP A 36 -13.15 -11.47 7.95
CA ASP A 36 -13.11 -12.27 6.72
C ASP A 36 -13.64 -11.51 5.49
N ARG A 37 -13.23 -10.24 5.36
CA ARG A 37 -13.63 -9.35 4.26
C ARG A 37 -12.43 -8.69 3.59
N PRO A 38 -12.50 -8.40 2.27
CA PRO A 38 -11.49 -7.61 1.60
C PRO A 38 -11.39 -6.19 2.19
N ALA A 39 -10.15 -5.71 2.38
CA ALA A 39 -9.89 -4.32 2.78
C ALA A 39 -9.84 -3.41 1.54
N LEU A 40 -10.54 -2.28 1.59
CA LEU A 40 -10.37 -1.18 0.64
C LEU A 40 -9.98 0.07 1.41
N VAL A 41 -8.83 0.65 1.09
CA VAL A 41 -8.34 1.87 1.74
C VAL A 41 -7.96 2.89 0.68
N ALA A 42 -8.39 4.13 0.88
CA ALA A 42 -8.03 5.27 0.05
C ALA A 42 -7.01 6.14 0.79
N LEU A 43 -5.97 6.55 0.08
CA LEU A 43 -5.03 7.59 0.51
C LEU A 43 -5.27 8.81 -0.38
N ASP A 44 -5.63 9.93 0.21
CA ASP A 44 -5.78 11.21 -0.49
C ASP A 44 -4.77 12.25 0.02
N GLY A 45 -4.62 13.31 -0.76
CA GLY A 45 -3.76 14.44 -0.44
C GLY A 45 -3.30 15.19 -1.68
N LEU A 46 -2.63 16.32 -1.46
CA LEU A 46 -2.11 17.15 -2.55
C LEU A 46 -1.09 16.38 -3.42
N GLY A 47 -1.00 16.77 -4.68
CA GLY A 47 0.03 16.25 -5.58
C GLY A 47 1.43 16.39 -4.98
N GLY A 48 2.20 15.30 -4.97
CA GLY A 48 3.55 15.29 -4.42
C GLY A 48 3.66 15.13 -2.90
N ILE A 49 2.55 15.03 -2.15
CA ILE A 49 2.58 14.90 -0.68
C ILE A 49 3.11 13.53 -0.19
N GLY A 50 3.30 12.58 -1.10
CA GLY A 50 3.85 11.26 -0.78
C GLY A 50 2.82 10.14 -0.56
N VAL A 51 1.60 10.25 -1.11
CA VAL A 51 0.59 9.17 -1.02
C VAL A 51 1.09 7.85 -1.62
N THR A 52 1.69 7.90 -2.82
CA THR A 52 2.27 6.72 -3.47
C THR A 52 3.42 6.15 -2.66
N SER A 53 4.31 7.02 -2.17
CA SER A 53 5.43 6.65 -1.29
C SER A 53 4.95 5.95 -0.01
N THR A 54 3.84 6.42 0.57
CA THR A 54 3.22 5.82 1.76
C THR A 54 2.66 4.44 1.46
N ALA A 55 1.98 4.25 0.32
CA ALA A 55 1.47 2.95 -0.09
C ALA A 55 2.60 1.93 -0.33
N LEU A 56 3.69 2.35 -0.99
CA LEU A 56 4.86 1.50 -1.22
C LEU A 56 5.54 1.12 0.11
N GLN A 57 5.68 2.07 1.02
CA GLN A 57 6.24 1.80 2.35
C GLN A 57 5.35 0.86 3.16
N PHE A 58 4.03 1.03 3.10
CA PHE A 58 3.08 0.14 3.76
C PHE A 58 3.23 -1.31 3.31
N TYR A 59 3.28 -1.53 1.99
CA TYR A 59 3.54 -2.87 1.44
C TYR A 59 4.90 -3.41 1.88
N ALA A 60 5.97 -2.60 1.84
CA ALA A 60 7.29 -3.04 2.24
C ALA A 60 7.35 -3.50 3.71
N LYS A 61 6.70 -2.77 4.63
CA LYS A 61 6.61 -3.15 6.06
C LYS A 61 5.75 -4.41 6.29
N HIS A 62 4.75 -4.66 5.45
CA HIS A 62 3.75 -5.72 5.63
C HIS A 62 3.78 -6.76 4.51
N LYS A 63 4.93 -6.97 3.86
CA LYS A 63 5.05 -7.84 2.68
C LYS A 63 4.55 -9.27 2.92
N SER A 64 4.68 -9.78 4.15
CA SER A 64 4.18 -11.10 4.55
C SER A 64 2.66 -11.23 4.51
N TRP A 65 1.90 -10.12 4.53
CA TRP A 65 0.44 -10.11 4.41
C TRP A 65 -0.03 -10.32 2.96
N PHE A 66 0.88 -10.22 1.99
CA PHE A 66 0.59 -10.31 0.55
C PHE A 66 1.43 -11.44 -0.07
N PRO A 67 1.16 -12.72 0.25
CA PRO A 67 1.99 -13.84 -0.19
C PRO A 67 2.01 -14.01 -1.72
N ASP A 68 0.95 -13.56 -2.40
CA ASP A 68 0.83 -13.60 -3.86
C ASP A 68 1.44 -12.38 -4.57
N GLY A 69 2.00 -11.43 -3.79
CA GLY A 69 2.60 -10.20 -4.28
C GLY A 69 1.61 -9.05 -4.40
N ALA A 70 1.99 -8.02 -5.16
CA ALA A 70 1.22 -6.80 -5.34
C ALA A 70 1.33 -6.25 -6.77
N LEU A 71 0.30 -5.51 -7.18
CA LEU A 71 0.15 -4.90 -8.50
C LEU A 71 -0.14 -3.39 -8.33
N GLN A 72 0.52 -2.57 -9.14
CA GLN A 72 0.19 -1.16 -9.28
C GLN A 72 -0.52 -0.94 -10.62
N VAL A 73 -1.74 -0.40 -10.57
CA VAL A 73 -2.53 -0.07 -11.77
C VAL A 73 -2.75 1.43 -11.81
N LYS A 74 -2.40 2.05 -12.94
CA LYS A 74 -2.77 3.45 -13.21
C LYS A 74 -4.20 3.45 -13.76
N LEU A 75 -5.13 4.05 -13.02
CA LEU A 75 -6.56 4.07 -13.38
C LEU A 75 -6.93 5.19 -14.36
N SER A 76 -6.00 6.07 -14.71
CA SER A 76 -6.20 7.16 -15.66
C SER A 76 -5.19 7.12 -16.81
N ASP A 77 -5.66 7.43 -18.02
CA ASP A 77 -4.82 7.93 -19.09
C ASP A 77 -4.82 9.46 -19.03
N PRO A 78 -3.67 10.14 -19.05
CA PRO A 78 -3.63 11.57 -19.27
C PRO A 78 -4.02 11.82 -20.74
N GLN A 79 -5.23 12.33 -20.96
CA GLN A 79 -5.55 13.10 -22.16
C GLN A 79 -5.03 14.52 -21.97
#